data_AF-B7PKH6-F1
#
_entry.id   AF-B7PKH6-F1
#
_cell.length_a   1.000
_cell.length_b   1.000
_cell.length_c   1.000
_cell.angle_alpha   90.00
_cell.angle_beta   90.00
_cell.angle_gamma   90.00
#
_symmetry.space_group_name_H-M   'P 1'
#
loop_
_entity.id
_entity.type
_entity.pdbx_description
1 polymer ?
#
loop_
_entity_poly.entity_id
_entity_poly.type
_entity_poly.pdbx_seq_one_letter_code
_entity_poly.pdbx_strand_id
1 'polypeptide(L)'
;MAAAGRFGLGLVRSHVDVFINESNNNCVCANLYQFLDIQLYPLKPPFDRPRNVLTSLWGATCNPIDRMEERTLMFDVSVDEWLFMDNMGAYSLIGVTGFNGFGFPFVKYITTADKRPSVQRIVDSMVMRGGYGQVEEAIMARHPSGRITVADAGGEKTA
;
A
#
# COMPACT_ATOMS: atom_id res chain seq x y z
N MET A 1 -8.04 25.85 33.81
CA MET A 1 -7.11 24.92 34.49
C MET A 1 -6.67 23.87 33.49
N ALA A 2 -5.52 24.07 32.86
CA ALA A 2 -4.92 23.09 31.96
C ALA A 2 -4.07 22.13 32.80
N ALA A 3 -4.40 20.84 32.79
CA ALA A 3 -3.54 19.82 33.36
C ALA A 3 -2.38 19.60 32.37
N ALA A 4 -1.26 20.25 32.65
CA ALA A 4 0.01 19.92 32.03
C ALA A 4 0.38 18.49 32.45
N GLY A 5 0.17 17.54 31.54
CA GLY A 5 0.65 16.17 31.68
C GLY A 5 2.17 16.20 31.76
N ARG A 6 2.71 15.75 32.89
CA ARG A 6 4.14 15.57 33.13
C ARG A 6 4.72 14.65 32.05
N PHE A 7 5.54 15.19 31.16
CA PHE A 7 6.43 14.40 30.32
C PHE A 7 7.52 13.79 31.22
N GLY A 8 7.38 12.51 31.51
CA GLY A 8 8.37 11.73 32.24
C GLY A 8 9.68 11.64 31.46
N LEU A 9 10.78 11.79 32.19
CA LEU A 9 12.16 11.61 31.72
C LEU A 9 12.37 10.24 31.03
N GLY A 10 12.96 10.27 29.84
CA GLY A 10 14.00 9.31 29.46
C GLY A 10 13.62 7.91 29.01
N LEU A 11 12.54 7.71 28.23
CA LEU A 11 12.42 6.48 27.45
C LEU A 11 13.06 6.70 26.08
N VAL A 12 14.26 6.17 25.87
CA VAL A 12 14.76 5.89 24.51
C VAL A 12 13.75 4.92 23.92
N ARG A 13 12.80 5.41 23.12
CA ARG A 13 11.96 4.54 22.31
C ARG A 13 12.94 3.92 21.30
N SER A 14 13.14 2.61 21.39
CA SER A 14 13.89 1.88 20.38
C SER A 14 13.30 2.26 19.02
N HIS A 15 14.14 2.84 18.17
CA HIS A 15 13.76 3.14 16.79
C HIS A 15 13.74 1.82 16.01
N VAL A 16 12.69 1.63 15.21
CA VAL A 16 12.54 0.45 14.37
C VAL A 16 12.38 0.85 12.91
N ASP A 17 12.87 0.01 12.02
CA ASP A 17 12.70 0.13 10.59
C ASP A 17 11.69 -0.92 10.11
N VAL A 18 10.62 -0.46 9.47
CA VAL A 18 9.58 -1.31 8.88
C VAL A 18 9.67 -1.20 7.37
N PHE A 19 9.74 -2.34 6.69
CA PHE A 19 9.82 -2.42 5.23
C PHE A 19 8.51 -2.99 4.69
N ILE A 20 7.95 -2.35 3.66
CA ILE A 20 6.72 -2.80 3.00
C ILE A 20 6.99 -3.13 1.53
N ASN A 21 6.12 -3.93 0.93
CA ASN A 21 6.18 -4.35 -0.47
C ASN A 21 5.62 -3.31 -1.46
N GLU A 22 5.71 -2.03 -1.12
CA GLU A 22 5.31 -0.88 -1.93
C GLU A 22 6.46 0.14 -1.96
N SER A 23 6.43 1.15 -2.84
CA SER A 23 7.56 2.07 -3.03
C SER A 23 7.13 3.47 -3.43
N ASN A 24 7.99 4.44 -3.11
CA ASN A 24 7.97 5.82 -3.60
C ASN A 24 8.00 5.95 -5.15
N ASN A 25 8.40 4.87 -5.83
CA ASN A 25 8.49 4.77 -7.29
C ASN A 25 7.31 3.99 -7.91
N ASN A 26 6.33 3.59 -7.10
CA ASN A 26 5.17 2.83 -7.52
C ASN A 26 3.87 3.56 -7.13
N CYS A 27 3.02 3.02 -6.26
CA CYS A 27 1.71 3.62 -6.00
C CYS A 27 1.75 4.71 -4.94
N VAL A 28 2.77 4.70 -4.08
CA VAL A 28 3.07 5.80 -3.19
C VAL A 28 3.96 6.75 -3.95
N CYS A 29 3.47 7.90 -4.38
CA CYS A 29 4.32 8.87 -5.08
C CYS A 29 5.06 9.75 -4.06
N ALA A 30 6.38 9.60 -3.92
CA ALA A 30 7.18 10.35 -2.93
C ALA A 30 6.89 11.86 -2.91
N ASN A 31 6.85 12.49 -4.09
CA ASN A 31 6.69 13.94 -4.21
C ASN A 31 5.29 14.43 -3.82
N LEU A 32 4.31 13.53 -3.84
CA LEU A 32 2.92 13.84 -3.52
C LEU A 32 2.50 13.35 -2.15
N TYR A 33 3.16 12.33 -1.60
CA TYR A 33 2.79 11.67 -0.35
C TYR A 33 2.53 12.67 0.79
N GLN A 34 3.41 13.66 0.98
CA GLN A 34 3.25 14.71 2.00
C GLN A 34 2.05 15.66 1.80
N PHE A 35 1.49 15.70 0.59
CA PHE A 35 0.32 16.52 0.23
C PHE A 35 -0.96 15.70 0.16
N LEU A 36 -0.84 14.38 0.14
CA LEU A 36 -1.96 13.45 0.15
C LEU A 36 -2.27 13.11 1.61
N ASP A 37 -3.54 13.18 2.00
CA ASP A 37 -3.97 12.80 3.35
C ASP A 37 -4.02 11.27 3.51
N ILE A 38 -2.88 10.61 3.30
CA ILE A 38 -2.75 9.16 3.39
C ILE A 38 -2.53 8.79 4.86
N GLN A 39 -3.39 7.92 5.37
CA GLN A 39 -3.28 7.37 6.71
C GLN A 39 -3.05 5.86 6.65
N LEU A 40 -2.15 5.37 7.51
CA LEU A 40 -1.83 3.96 7.67
C LEU A 40 -2.63 3.35 8.81
N TYR A 41 -3.22 2.18 8.61
CA TYR A 41 -3.99 1.46 9.64
C TYR A 41 -3.62 -0.03 9.74
N PRO A 42 -3.75 -0.64 10.93
CA PRO A 42 -3.89 -2.09 11.07
C PRO A 42 -4.99 -2.64 10.15
N LEU A 43 -4.71 -3.71 9.40
CA LEU A 43 -5.78 -4.51 8.79
C LEU A 43 -6.35 -5.58 9.74
N LYS A 44 -5.59 -6.00 10.76
CA LYS A 44 -6.04 -6.96 11.77
C LYS A 44 -6.35 -6.25 13.10
N PRO A 45 -7.38 -6.68 13.85
CA PRO A 45 -7.65 -6.15 15.18
C PRO A 45 -6.45 -6.34 16.14
N PRO A 46 -6.26 -5.44 17.13
CA PRO A 46 -7.08 -4.25 17.38
C PRO A 46 -6.83 -3.13 16.34
N PHE A 47 -7.90 -2.44 15.91
CA PHE A 47 -7.79 -1.42 14.86
C PHE A 47 -7.28 -0.06 15.39
N ASP A 48 -7.32 0.12 16.70
CA ASP A 48 -6.97 1.31 17.45
C ASP A 48 -5.62 1.16 18.18
N ARG A 49 -4.68 0.38 17.61
CA ARG A 49 -3.34 0.21 18.18
C ARG A 49 -2.70 1.57 18.46
N PRO A 50 -2.09 1.76 19.66
CA PRO A 50 -1.49 3.02 20.03
C PRO A 50 -0.31 3.35 19.10
N ARG A 51 -0.27 4.60 18.60
CA ARG A 51 0.86 5.12 17.83
C ARG A 51 1.98 5.56 18.76
N ASN A 52 2.72 4.61 19.32
CA ASN A 52 3.75 4.88 20.32
C ASN A 52 5.12 4.26 20.02
N VAL A 53 5.29 3.60 18.87
CA VAL A 53 6.57 3.06 18.41
C VAL A 53 7.21 4.07 17.47
N LEU A 54 8.50 4.39 17.69
CA LEU A 54 9.22 5.32 16.81
C LEU A 54 9.71 4.56 15.58
N THR A 55 9.14 4.85 14.41
CA THR A 55 9.30 4.01 13.22
C THR A 55 9.76 4.83 12.01
N SER A 56 10.67 4.27 11.22
CA SER A 56 10.86 4.69 9.82
C SER A 56 10.21 3.66 8.90
N LEU A 57 9.34 4.12 7.99
CA LEU A 57 8.67 3.27 7.02
C LEU A 57 9.40 3.34 5.68
N TRP A 58 9.92 2.20 5.25
CA TRP A 58 10.72 2.04 4.05
C TRP A 58 9.93 1.29 2.98
N GLY A 59 10.13 1.72 1.72
CA GLY A 59 9.67 0.97 0.57
C GLY A 59 10.58 -0.20 0.22
N ALA A 60 10.17 -0.96 -0.79
CA ALA A 60 10.79 -2.23 -1.14
C ALA A 60 12.07 -2.10 -2.01
N THR A 61 12.38 -0.92 -2.53
CA THR A 61 13.48 -0.78 -3.51
C THR A 61 14.84 -0.69 -2.85
N CYS A 62 15.89 -0.93 -3.63
CA CYS A 62 17.27 -0.73 -3.18
C CYS A 62 17.70 0.76 -3.21
N ASN A 63 16.78 1.67 -3.52
CA ASN A 63 17.06 3.10 -3.54
C ASN A 63 17.14 3.63 -2.10
N PRO A 64 18.26 4.24 -1.66
CA PRO A 64 18.42 4.70 -0.28
C PRO A 64 17.46 5.82 0.14
N ILE A 65 16.72 6.42 -0.80
CA ILE A 65 15.68 7.43 -0.53
C ILE A 65 14.25 6.88 -0.65
N ASP A 66 14.07 5.56 -0.82
CA ASP A 66 12.76 4.92 -0.82
C ASP A 66 12.22 4.76 0.61
N ARG A 67 11.93 5.91 1.22
CA ARG A 67 11.40 6.03 2.57
C ARG A 67 10.19 6.94 2.54
N MET A 68 9.08 6.45 3.10
CA MET A 68 7.79 7.16 3.10
C MET A 68 7.63 8.01 4.35
N GLU A 69 7.99 7.44 5.52
CA GLU A 69 7.93 8.11 6.82
C GLU A 69 9.30 8.03 7.51
N GLU A 70 9.80 9.14 8.03
CA GLU A 70 11.03 9.17 8.82
C GLU A 70 10.72 9.46 10.28
N ARG A 71 11.01 8.49 11.16
CA ARG A 71 10.92 8.64 12.63
C ARG A 71 9.55 9.18 13.08
N THR A 72 8.48 8.66 12.50
CA THR A 72 7.10 8.97 12.87
C THR A 72 6.62 7.98 13.93
N LEU A 73 5.72 8.42 14.81
CA LEU A 73 5.07 7.51 15.75
C LEU A 73 4.04 6.63 15.04
N MET A 74 4.29 5.33 15.02
CA MET A 74 3.42 4.31 14.42
C MET A 74 2.93 3.33 15.48
N PHE A 75 1.89 2.57 15.13
CA PHE A 75 1.55 1.37 15.88
C PHE A 75 2.61 0.29 15.67
N ASP A 76 2.68 -0.67 16.60
CA ASP A 76 3.57 -1.82 16.47
C ASP A 76 3.20 -2.66 15.24
N VAL A 77 4.21 -3.05 14.45
CA VAL A 77 4.04 -3.78 13.19
C VAL A 77 4.87 -5.07 13.22
N SER A 78 4.23 -6.21 12.94
CA SER A 78 4.86 -7.52 12.79
C SER A 78 5.18 -7.84 11.34
N VAL A 79 6.22 -8.64 11.10
CA VAL A 79 6.48 -9.22 9.77
C VAL A 79 5.25 -10.00 9.28
N ASP A 80 4.98 -9.93 7.98
CA ASP A 80 3.85 -10.58 7.30
C ASP A 80 2.45 -10.08 7.69
N GLU A 81 2.34 -8.95 8.39
CA GLU A 81 1.05 -8.29 8.58
C GLU A 81 0.73 -7.29 7.46
N TRP A 82 -0.57 -7.05 7.27
CA TRP A 82 -1.05 -6.11 6.26
C TRP A 82 -1.31 -4.74 6.87
N LEU A 83 -0.85 -3.72 6.16
CA LEU A 83 -1.16 -2.32 6.43
C LEU A 83 -2.18 -1.83 5.42
N PHE A 84 -3.18 -1.09 5.88
CA PHE A 84 -4.14 -0.42 5.02
C PHE A 84 -3.75 1.05 4.86
N MET A 85 -3.62 1.53 3.62
CA MET A 85 -3.44 2.94 3.29
C MET A 85 -4.74 3.48 2.69
N ASP A 86 -5.37 4.45 3.34
CA ASP A 86 -6.55 5.11 2.78
C ASP A 86 -6.18 6.27 1.84
N ASN A 87 -7.19 6.83 1.16
CA ASN A 87 -7.06 7.98 0.26
C ASN A 87 -6.09 7.83 -0.93
N MET A 88 -5.72 6.58 -1.28
CA MET A 88 -4.83 6.24 -2.40
C MET A 88 -5.48 6.27 -3.79
N GLY A 89 -6.59 6.97 -3.99
CA GLY A 89 -7.35 6.96 -5.25
C GLY A 89 -6.87 7.94 -6.32
N ALA A 90 -6.26 9.06 -5.91
CA ALA A 90 -5.81 10.12 -6.80
C ALA A 90 -4.29 10.17 -6.84
N TYR A 91 -3.72 10.35 -8.05
CA TYR A 91 -2.28 10.49 -8.27
C TYR A 91 -1.39 9.37 -7.69
N SER A 92 -1.93 8.16 -7.56
CA SER A 92 -1.23 6.95 -7.14
C SER A 92 -0.81 6.12 -8.37
N LEU A 93 -1.73 5.32 -8.91
CA LEU A 93 -1.52 4.43 -10.06
C LEU A 93 -1.06 5.14 -11.34
N ILE A 94 -1.19 6.45 -11.45
CA ILE A 94 -0.71 7.19 -12.62
C ILE A 94 0.82 7.32 -12.64
N GLY A 95 1.47 7.19 -11.47
CA GLY A 95 2.92 7.37 -11.29
C GLY A 95 3.71 6.06 -11.23
N VAL A 96 3.06 4.91 -11.35
CA VAL A 96 3.74 3.61 -11.25
C VAL A 96 4.75 3.39 -12.36
N THR A 97 5.95 2.93 -11.99
CA THR A 97 7.06 2.71 -12.94
C THR A 97 7.48 1.25 -13.08
N GLY A 98 7.18 0.41 -12.08
CA GLY A 98 7.77 -0.92 -11.96
C GLY A 98 9.28 -0.92 -11.71
N PHE A 99 9.81 0.20 -11.19
CA PHE A 99 11.23 0.31 -10.80
C PHE A 99 11.65 -0.84 -9.88
N ASN A 100 12.90 -1.30 -10.01
CA ASN A 100 13.43 -2.51 -9.37
C ASN A 100 12.68 -3.82 -9.67
N GLY A 101 11.83 -3.84 -10.70
CA GLY A 101 11.08 -5.04 -11.07
C GLY A 101 9.87 -5.31 -10.17
N PHE A 102 9.44 -4.33 -9.37
CA PHE A 102 8.18 -4.45 -8.63
C PHE A 102 6.98 -4.42 -9.57
N GLY A 103 6.02 -5.31 -9.32
CA GLY A 103 4.79 -5.40 -10.09
C GLY A 103 3.87 -4.20 -9.87
N PHE A 104 2.90 -4.06 -10.76
CA PHE A 104 1.83 -3.08 -10.65
C PHE A 104 0.77 -3.68 -9.71
N PRO A 105 0.25 -2.93 -8.71
CA PRO A 105 -0.73 -3.51 -7.80
C PRO A 105 -2.08 -3.72 -8.47
N PHE A 106 -2.67 -4.88 -8.25
CA PHE A 106 -3.98 -5.22 -8.79
C PHE A 106 -5.08 -4.29 -8.26
N VAL A 107 -5.97 -3.83 -9.15
CA VAL A 107 -7.18 -3.09 -8.74
C VAL A 107 -8.40 -4.00 -8.81
N LYS A 108 -9.11 -4.10 -7.69
CA LYS A 108 -10.40 -4.77 -7.60
C LYS A 108 -11.51 -3.75 -7.42
N TYR A 109 -12.42 -3.67 -8.39
CA TYR A 109 -13.62 -2.84 -8.28
C TYR A 109 -14.67 -3.57 -7.44
N ILE A 110 -15.09 -2.94 -6.34
CA ILE A 110 -16.12 -3.48 -5.44
C ILE A 110 -17.32 -2.54 -5.46
N THR A 111 -18.52 -3.10 -5.51
CA THR A 111 -19.76 -2.34 -5.51
C THR A 111 -20.90 -3.14 -4.88
N THR A 112 -22.03 -2.48 -4.61
CA THR A 112 -23.25 -3.13 -4.10
C THR A 112 -23.90 -3.99 -5.19
N ALA A 113 -24.62 -5.04 -4.79
CA ALA A 113 -25.16 -6.03 -5.73
C ALA A 113 -26.07 -5.43 -6.81
N ASP A 114 -26.86 -4.41 -6.46
CA ASP A 114 -27.75 -3.67 -7.37
C ASP A 114 -26.99 -2.87 -8.43
N LYS A 115 -25.81 -2.34 -8.10
CA LYS A 115 -24.97 -1.56 -9.02
C LYS A 115 -24.04 -2.42 -9.88
N ARG A 116 -23.87 -3.70 -9.51
CA ARG A 116 -22.95 -4.62 -10.20
C ARG A 116 -23.14 -4.66 -11.72
N PRO A 117 -24.35 -4.78 -12.30
CA PRO A 117 -24.50 -4.83 -13.76
C PRO A 117 -24.00 -3.56 -14.46
N SER A 118 -24.26 -2.39 -13.88
CA SER A 118 -23.83 -1.10 -14.43
C SER A 118 -22.32 -0.91 -14.30
N VAL A 119 -21.75 -1.20 -13.11
CA VAL A 119 -20.30 -1.12 -12.87
C VAL A 119 -19.56 -2.09 -13.78
N GLN A 120 -20.04 -3.32 -13.91
CA GLN A 120 -19.43 -4.33 -14.78
C GLN A 120 -19.40 -3.85 -16.24
N ARG A 121 -20.50 -3.26 -16.74
CA ARG A 121 -20.54 -2.69 -18.10
C ARG A 121 -19.50 -1.58 -18.29
N ILE A 122 -19.32 -0.70 -17.30
CA ILE A 122 -18.30 0.35 -17.35
C ILE A 122 -16.91 -0.29 -17.40
N VAL A 123 -16.59 -1.19 -16.47
CA VAL A 123 -15.28 -1.88 -16.39
C VAL A 123 -14.96 -2.68 -17.66
N ASP A 124 -15.96 -3.30 -18.28
CA ASP A 124 -15.79 -4.02 -19.55
C ASP A 124 -15.61 -3.10 -20.76
N SER A 125 -16.08 -1.86 -20.68
CA SER A 125 -15.87 -0.83 -21.70
C SER A 125 -14.57 -0.03 -21.53
N MET A 126 -13.89 -0.15 -20.40
CA MET A 126 -12.63 0.58 -20.15
C MET A 126 -11.53 0.05 -21.09
N VAL A 127 -10.97 0.96 -21.89
CA VAL A 127 -9.81 0.68 -22.77
C VAL A 127 -8.56 0.34 -21.94
N MET A 128 -8.47 0.88 -20.73
CA MET A 128 -7.38 0.67 -19.78
C MET A 128 -7.97 0.38 -18.40
N ARG A 129 -7.54 -0.71 -17.75
CA ARG A 129 -7.96 -1.05 -16.39
C ARG A 129 -6.89 -0.60 -15.40
N GLY A 130 -7.30 -0.02 -14.28
CA GLY A 130 -6.37 0.27 -13.18
C GLY A 130 -5.68 -1.01 -12.72
N GLY A 131 -4.38 -0.95 -12.40
CA GLY A 131 -3.63 -2.09 -11.89
C GLY A 131 -3.27 -3.18 -12.91
N TYR A 132 -3.72 -3.06 -14.16
CA TYR A 132 -3.24 -3.85 -15.29
C TYR A 132 -2.64 -2.87 -16.30
N GLY A 133 -1.33 -2.63 -16.20
CA GLY A 133 -0.65 -1.73 -17.14
C GLY A 133 -0.66 -2.30 -18.57
N GLN A 134 -0.55 -1.42 -19.57
CA GLN A 134 -0.22 -1.79 -20.97
C GLN A 134 0.98 -2.76 -21.04
N VAL A 135 1.92 -2.61 -20.11
CA VAL A 135 3.12 -3.45 -20.02
C VAL A 135 2.76 -4.87 -19.59
N GLU A 136 1.85 -5.05 -18.64
CA GLU A 136 1.42 -6.38 -18.20
C GLU A 136 0.58 -7.06 -19.29
N GLU A 137 -0.33 -6.33 -19.94
CA GLU A 137 -1.04 -6.86 -21.12
C GLU A 137 -0.06 -7.21 -22.26
N ALA A 138 0.96 -6.39 -22.51
CA ALA A 138 1.99 -6.67 -23.51
C ALA A 138 2.91 -7.86 -23.14
N ILE A 139 3.22 -8.04 -21.85
CA ILE A 139 3.96 -9.20 -21.33
C ILE A 139 3.11 -10.46 -21.45
N MET A 140 1.83 -10.40 -21.05
CA MET A 140 0.88 -11.51 -21.16
C MET A 140 0.59 -11.88 -22.63
N ALA A 141 0.58 -10.89 -23.53
CA ALA A 141 0.48 -11.11 -24.97
C ALA A 141 1.74 -11.80 -25.55
N ARG A 142 2.92 -11.56 -24.97
CA ARG A 142 4.19 -12.20 -25.36
C ARG A 142 4.42 -13.54 -24.69
N HIS A 143 3.83 -13.77 -23.52
CA HIS A 143 3.96 -14.98 -22.71
C HIS A 143 2.57 -15.45 -22.23
N PRO A 144 1.76 -16.05 -23.13
CA PRO A 144 0.38 -16.44 -22.84
C PRO A 144 0.22 -17.56 -21.80
N SER A 145 1.32 -18.10 -21.26
CA SER A 145 1.31 -19.13 -20.24
C SER A 145 1.02 -18.55 -18.85
N GLY A 146 -0.25 -18.45 -18.53
CA GLY A 146 -0.77 -18.31 -17.17
C GLY A 146 -0.90 -16.87 -16.70
N ARG A 147 -2.15 -16.41 -16.48
CA ARG A 147 -2.42 -15.22 -15.68
C ARG A 147 -1.74 -15.39 -14.32
N ILE A 148 -0.85 -14.48 -13.94
CA ILE A 148 -0.47 -14.35 -12.53
C ILE A 148 -1.72 -13.84 -11.81
N THR A 149 -2.28 -14.66 -10.94
CA THR A 149 -3.48 -14.38 -10.18
C THR A 149 -3.14 -14.07 -8.73
N VAL A 150 -4.11 -13.55 -7.97
CA VAL A 150 -3.97 -13.37 -6.51
C VAL A 150 -3.63 -14.67 -5.78
N ALA A 151 -3.92 -15.83 -6.36
CA ALA A 151 -3.52 -17.13 -5.82
C ALA A 151 -2.00 -17.37 -5.86
N ASP A 152 -1.28 -16.67 -6.73
CA ASP A 152 0.18 -16.76 -6.85
C ASP A 152 0.91 -15.82 -5.88
N ALA A 153 0.17 -14.91 -5.22
CA ALA A 153 0.67 -13.97 -4.22
C ALA A 153 0.60 -14.51 -2.77
N GLY A 154 0.50 -15.83 -2.58
CA GLY A 154 0.61 -16.48 -1.27
C GLY A 154 -0.67 -16.60 -0.44
N GLY A 155 -1.86 -16.49 -1.05
CA GLY A 155 -3.10 -16.83 -0.36
C GLY A 155 -3.25 -18.35 -0.19
N GLU A 156 -3.19 -18.84 1.05
CA GLU A 156 -3.43 -20.25 1.39
C GLU A 156 -4.68 -20.80 0.68
N LYS A 157 -4.51 -21.92 -0.02
CA LYS A 157 -5.63 -22.74 -0.48
C LYS A 157 -6.27 -23.38 0.76
N THR A 158 -7.37 -22.82 1.22
CA THR A 158 -8.24 -23.50 2.19
C THR A 158 -8.75 -24.79 1.58
N ALA A 159 -8.44 -25.91 2.23
CA ALA A 159 -8.99 -27.23 1.96
C ALA A 159 -10.48 -27.32 2.34
#